data_AF-A0A0K9G8F8-F1
#
_entry.id   AF-A0A0K9G8F8-F1
#
_cell.length_a   1.000
_cell.length_b   1.000
_cell.length_c   1.000
_cell.angle_alpha   90.00
_cell.angle_beta   90.00
_cell.angle_gamma   90.00
#
_symmetry.space_group_name_H-M   'P 1'
#
loop_
_entity.id
_entity.type
_entity.pdbx_description
1 polymer ?
#
loop_
_entity_poly.entity_id
_entity_poly.type
_entity_poly.pdbx_seq_one_letter_code
_entity_poly.pdbx_strand_id
1 'polypeptide(L)'
;MQAAGNIISAIASTPTDRLSDSAQANLNTVGLALQAVGGGLETEGQGTPFSLEYIGNALATIGVLEDLTAAVIEFPDETDTTLNIQGNLLQALGSAIAAVDETQDSTTVGQLEGFIGNVIQTIGSVIQVIGIKVQSAGSQQDQDDNEQTNEDDNQDQADGQNSQQNQVGSYMKWNQQNGSNDQNQNDQSQKEGQNLIAVGSWIQAIGAVIAAIGQQKEEMHELQLGIDE
;
A
#
# COMPACT_ATOMS: atom_id res chain seq x y z
N MET A 1 -15.17 -0.82 13.49
CA MET A 1 -15.24 -1.40 12.11
C MET A 1 -13.91 -1.33 11.38
N GLN A 2 -13.09 -0.30 11.62
CA GLN A 2 -11.78 -0.12 11.02
C GLN A 2 -10.83 -1.33 11.20
N ALA A 3 -10.70 -1.83 12.43
CA ALA A 3 -9.87 -3.01 12.71
C ALA A 3 -10.27 -4.24 11.88
N ALA A 4 -11.57 -4.48 11.67
CA ALA A 4 -12.05 -5.59 10.85
C ALA A 4 -11.70 -5.39 9.36
N GLY A 5 -11.82 -4.16 8.86
CA GLY A 5 -11.40 -3.80 7.51
C GLY A 5 -9.89 -4.00 7.29
N ASN A 6 -9.05 -3.62 8.26
CA ASN A 6 -7.60 -3.86 8.19
C ASN A 6 -7.26 -5.36 8.15
N ILE A 7 -7.94 -6.18 8.94
CA ILE A 7 -7.75 -7.63 8.91
C ILE A 7 -8.09 -8.20 7.53
N ILE A 8 -9.19 -7.76 6.93
CA ILE A 8 -9.59 -8.22 5.60
C ILE A 8 -8.58 -7.77 4.53
N SER A 9 -8.12 -6.52 4.56
CA SER A 9 -7.07 -6.04 3.66
C SER A 9 -5.74 -6.77 3.85
N ALA A 10 -5.38 -7.15 5.08
CA ALA A 10 -4.18 -7.95 5.35
C ALA A 10 -4.28 -9.39 4.82
N ILE A 11 -5.47 -10.00 4.91
CA ILE A 11 -5.73 -11.30 4.28
C ILE A 11 -5.63 -11.16 2.75
N ALA A 12 -6.21 -10.11 2.18
CA ALA A 12 -6.20 -9.83 0.76
C ALA A 12 -4.78 -9.63 0.20
N SER A 13 -3.92 -8.92 0.92
CA SER A 13 -2.54 -8.64 0.49
C SER A 13 -1.57 -9.79 0.72
N THR A 14 -1.99 -10.88 1.38
CA THR A 14 -1.12 -12.04 1.64
C THR A 14 -0.96 -12.88 0.36
N PRO A 15 0.27 -13.04 -0.18
CA PRO A 15 0.51 -13.88 -1.35
C PRO A 15 0.13 -15.34 -1.05
N THR A 16 -0.82 -15.90 -1.82
CA THR A 16 -1.27 -17.27 -1.62
C THR A 16 -1.91 -17.86 -2.87
N ASP A 17 -1.61 -19.13 -3.16
CA ASP A 17 -2.26 -19.87 -4.26
C ASP A 17 -3.72 -20.24 -3.95
N ARG A 18 -4.21 -19.96 -2.74
CA ARG A 18 -5.55 -20.35 -2.28
C ARG A 18 -6.64 -19.36 -2.67
N LEU A 19 -6.27 -18.11 -2.95
CA LEU A 19 -7.17 -17.04 -3.38
C LEU A 19 -6.71 -16.60 -4.77
N SER A 20 -7.66 -16.39 -5.68
CA SER A 20 -7.33 -15.79 -6.97
C SER A 20 -7.03 -14.30 -6.81
N ASP A 21 -6.28 -13.73 -7.74
CA ASP A 21 -5.97 -12.30 -7.76
C ASP A 21 -7.24 -11.44 -7.71
N SER A 22 -8.30 -11.83 -8.42
CA SER A 22 -9.60 -11.13 -8.34
C SER A 22 -10.27 -11.26 -6.98
N ALA A 23 -10.12 -12.40 -6.29
CA ALA A 23 -10.67 -12.56 -4.94
C ALA A 23 -9.89 -11.72 -3.93
N GLN A 24 -8.56 -11.65 -4.06
CA GLN A 24 -7.72 -10.77 -3.26
C GLN A 24 -8.07 -9.30 -3.50
N ALA A 25 -8.17 -8.85 -4.76
CA ALA A 25 -8.56 -7.49 -5.10
C ALA A 25 -9.92 -7.12 -4.49
N ASN A 26 -10.94 -7.97 -4.67
CA ASN A 26 -12.28 -7.74 -4.11
C ASN A 26 -12.28 -7.70 -2.58
N LEU A 27 -11.54 -8.59 -1.93
CA LEU A 27 -11.39 -8.57 -0.47
C LEU A 27 -10.71 -7.28 -0.02
N ASN A 28 -9.68 -6.82 -0.73
CA ASN A 28 -9.02 -5.56 -0.41
C ASN A 28 -9.99 -4.38 -0.51
N THR A 29 -10.79 -4.29 -1.58
CA THR A 29 -11.84 -3.27 -1.73
C THR A 29 -12.84 -3.30 -0.56
N VAL A 30 -13.28 -4.49 -0.14
CA VAL A 30 -14.17 -4.64 1.03
C VAL A 30 -13.48 -4.19 2.31
N GLY A 31 -12.21 -4.57 2.51
CA GLY A 31 -11.41 -4.17 3.65
C GLY A 31 -11.27 -2.65 3.75
N LEU A 32 -10.87 -1.99 2.67
CA LEU A 32 -10.74 -0.53 2.57
C LEU A 32 -12.08 0.19 2.78
N ALA A 33 -13.18 -0.33 2.24
CA ALA A 33 -14.50 0.24 2.48
C ALA A 33 -14.90 0.17 3.96
N LEU A 34 -14.66 -0.95 4.63
CA LEU A 34 -14.93 -1.10 6.06
C LEU A 34 -14.03 -0.25 6.94
N GLN A 35 -12.77 -0.04 6.51
CA GLN A 35 -11.85 0.91 7.12
C GLN A 35 -12.39 2.34 7.02
N ALA A 36 -12.74 2.80 5.82
CA ALA A 36 -13.21 4.16 5.60
C ALA A 36 -14.49 4.47 6.39
N VAL A 37 -15.46 3.54 6.37
CA VAL A 37 -16.69 3.67 7.17
C VAL A 37 -16.37 3.64 8.67
N GLY A 38 -15.47 2.76 9.10
CA GLY A 38 -15.05 2.66 10.48
C GLY A 38 -14.38 3.92 11.00
N GLY A 39 -13.39 4.45 10.28
CA GLY A 39 -12.67 5.67 10.66
C GLY A 39 -13.56 6.91 10.57
N GLY A 40 -14.50 6.96 9.62
CA GLY A 40 -15.50 8.02 9.55
C GLY A 40 -16.43 8.04 10.79
N LEU A 41 -16.92 6.87 11.22
CA LEU A 41 -17.74 6.76 12.44
C LEU A 41 -16.94 7.06 13.71
N GLU A 42 -15.66 6.66 13.75
CA GLU A 42 -14.76 6.97 14.86
C GLU A 42 -14.53 8.48 14.98
N THR A 43 -14.26 9.15 13.86
CA THR A 43 -14.08 10.61 13.79
C THR A 43 -15.36 11.36 14.19
N GLU A 44 -16.52 10.92 13.72
CA GLU A 44 -17.82 11.53 14.09
C GLU A 44 -18.20 11.24 15.56
N GLY A 45 -17.75 10.11 16.09
CA GLY A 45 -18.02 9.69 17.46
C GLY A 45 -17.18 10.41 18.53
N GLN A 46 -16.15 11.15 18.15
CA GLN A 46 -15.34 11.93 19.09
C GLN A 46 -16.13 13.13 19.63
N GLY A 47 -16.16 13.27 20.96
CA GLY A 47 -16.93 14.32 21.64
C GLY A 47 -16.26 15.69 21.62
N THR A 48 -14.98 15.78 21.24
CA THR A 48 -14.24 17.03 21.09
C THR A 48 -13.91 17.37 19.63
N PRO A 49 -14.77 18.15 18.94
CA PRO A 49 -14.48 18.61 17.59
C PRO A 49 -13.15 19.35 17.52
N PHE A 50 -12.32 18.99 16.53
CA PHE A 50 -10.99 19.59 16.28
C PHE A 50 -9.91 19.27 17.33
N SER A 51 -10.06 18.21 18.13
CA SER A 51 -8.93 17.58 18.84
C SER A 51 -7.85 17.09 17.85
N LEU A 52 -6.64 16.79 18.34
CA LEU A 52 -5.63 16.19 17.45
C LEU A 52 -6.05 14.79 17.06
N GLU A 53 -6.73 14.05 17.93
CA GLU A 53 -7.33 12.76 17.60
C GLU A 53 -8.35 12.88 16.46
N TYR A 54 -9.21 13.90 16.47
CA TYR A 54 -10.24 14.10 15.44
C TYR A 54 -9.58 14.35 14.09
N ILE A 55 -8.61 15.27 14.08
CA ILE A 55 -7.87 15.63 12.87
C ILE A 55 -7.07 14.43 12.36
N GLY A 56 -6.45 13.67 13.28
CA GLY A 56 -5.69 12.48 12.97
C GLY A 56 -6.54 11.40 12.31
N ASN A 57 -7.67 11.04 12.93
CA ASN A 57 -8.57 10.00 12.44
C ASN A 57 -9.25 10.43 11.12
N ALA A 58 -9.57 11.72 10.96
CA ALA A 58 -10.07 12.26 9.69
C ALA A 58 -9.05 12.14 8.56
N LEU A 59 -7.79 12.55 8.80
CA LEU A 59 -6.71 12.43 7.80
C LEU A 59 -6.44 10.98 7.45
N ALA A 60 -6.47 10.08 8.44
CA ALA A 60 -6.28 8.67 8.17
C ALA A 60 -7.40 8.08 7.32
N THR A 61 -8.65 8.46 7.61
CA THR A 61 -9.82 8.06 6.83
C THR A 61 -9.76 8.57 5.39
N ILE A 62 -9.34 9.83 5.18
CA ILE A 62 -9.10 10.37 3.83
C ILE A 62 -8.05 9.53 3.10
N GLY A 63 -6.97 9.16 3.78
CA GLY A 63 -5.94 8.30 3.20
C GLY A 63 -6.48 6.93 2.76
N VAL A 64 -7.38 6.30 3.55
CA VAL A 64 -8.05 5.05 3.14
C VAL A 64 -8.95 5.26 1.93
N LEU A 65 -9.60 6.41 1.81
CA LEU A 65 -10.45 6.72 0.66
C LEU A 65 -9.64 6.86 -0.64
N GLU A 66 -8.41 7.38 -0.58
CA GLU A 66 -7.52 7.41 -1.75
C GLU A 66 -7.16 5.98 -2.20
N ASP A 67 -6.75 5.10 -1.26
CA ASP A 67 -6.49 3.68 -1.53
C ASP A 67 -7.73 2.97 -2.10
N LEU A 68 -8.92 3.25 -1.54
CA LEU A 68 -10.18 2.68 -2.02
C LEU A 68 -10.51 3.16 -3.43
N THR A 69 -10.23 4.43 -3.73
CA THR A 69 -10.47 5.02 -5.05
C THR A 69 -9.58 4.34 -6.10
N ALA A 70 -8.30 4.14 -5.77
CA ALA A 70 -7.35 3.37 -6.58
C ALA A 70 -7.83 1.92 -6.80
N ALA A 71 -8.33 1.26 -5.76
CA ALA A 71 -8.82 -0.11 -5.85
C ALA A 71 -10.15 -0.28 -6.64
N VAL A 72 -10.97 0.76 -6.76
CA VAL A 72 -12.31 0.69 -7.40
C VAL A 72 -12.29 1.21 -8.83
N ILE A 73 -11.47 2.23 -9.11
CA ILE A 73 -11.42 2.89 -10.41
C ILE A 73 -10.15 2.44 -11.12
N GLU A 74 -10.30 1.94 -12.35
CA GLU A 74 -9.17 1.59 -13.20
C GLU A 74 -8.46 2.86 -13.69
N PHE A 75 -7.36 3.21 -13.05
CA PHE A 75 -6.46 4.29 -13.44
C PHE A 75 -5.21 3.76 -14.16
N PRO A 76 -4.46 4.62 -14.87
CA PRO A 76 -3.12 4.29 -15.30
C PRO A 76 -2.20 3.94 -14.10
N ASP A 77 -1.27 3.01 -14.28
CA ASP A 77 -0.39 2.48 -13.22
C ASP A 77 0.31 3.56 -12.39
N GLU A 78 0.77 4.65 -13.03
CA GLU A 78 1.40 5.78 -12.34
C GLU A 78 0.43 6.46 -11.36
N THR A 79 -0.82 6.66 -11.78
CA THR A 79 -1.86 7.28 -10.96
C THR A 79 -2.30 6.35 -9.84
N ASP A 80 -2.52 5.07 -10.14
CA ASP A 80 -2.86 4.05 -9.13
C ASP A 80 -1.78 3.96 -8.04
N THR A 81 -0.51 3.84 -8.44
CA THR A 81 0.64 3.81 -7.53
C THR A 81 0.72 5.11 -6.70
N THR A 82 0.50 6.26 -7.32
CA THR A 82 0.54 7.56 -6.65
C THR A 82 -0.56 7.68 -5.61
N LEU A 83 -1.78 7.29 -5.93
CA LEU A 83 -2.92 7.30 -5.01
C LEU A 83 -2.66 6.39 -3.81
N ASN A 84 -2.21 5.15 -4.05
CA ASN A 84 -1.88 4.21 -2.97
C ASN A 84 -0.75 4.76 -2.05
N ILE A 85 0.27 5.40 -2.61
CA ILE A 85 1.33 6.03 -1.80
C ILE A 85 0.78 7.19 -0.99
N GLN A 86 0.00 8.09 -1.61
CA GLN A 86 -0.57 9.24 -0.92
C GLN A 86 -1.53 8.82 0.18
N GLY A 87 -2.39 7.84 -0.11
CA GLY A 87 -3.34 7.27 0.84
C GLY A 87 -2.65 6.70 2.06
N ASN A 88 -1.65 5.83 1.87
CA ASN A 88 -0.88 5.26 2.97
C ASN A 88 -0.06 6.30 3.76
N LEU A 89 0.45 7.36 3.11
CA LEU A 89 1.13 8.45 3.81
C LEU A 89 0.16 9.31 4.63
N LEU A 90 -1.05 9.59 4.13
CA LEU A 90 -2.09 10.30 4.87
C LEU A 90 -2.59 9.47 6.06
N GLN A 91 -2.75 8.15 5.90
CA GLN A 91 -3.01 7.19 6.98
C GLN A 91 -1.95 7.24 8.08
N ALA A 92 -0.68 7.17 7.69
CA ALA A 92 0.44 7.23 8.62
C ALA A 92 0.50 8.57 9.36
N LEU A 93 0.32 9.69 8.65
CA LEU A 93 0.30 11.02 9.25
C LEU A 93 -0.87 11.19 10.22
N GLY A 94 -2.07 10.78 9.79
CA GLY A 94 -3.28 10.86 10.61
C GLY A 94 -3.15 10.05 11.90
N SER A 95 -2.74 8.78 11.78
CA SER A 95 -2.50 7.90 12.93
C SER A 95 -1.42 8.46 13.86
N ALA A 96 -0.34 9.05 13.32
CA ALA A 96 0.70 9.67 14.13
C ALA A 96 0.20 10.91 14.89
N ILE A 97 -0.64 11.74 14.27
CA ILE A 97 -1.24 12.91 14.92
C ILE A 97 -2.18 12.46 16.05
N ALA A 98 -3.04 11.47 15.80
CA ALA A 98 -3.93 10.92 16.82
C ALA A 98 -3.16 10.34 18.02
N ALA A 99 -2.03 9.67 17.77
CA ALA A 99 -1.16 9.20 18.84
C ALA A 99 -0.55 10.34 19.67
N VAL A 100 -0.28 11.51 19.10
CA VAL A 100 0.33 12.61 19.87
C VAL A 100 -0.64 13.20 20.90
N ASP A 101 -1.94 13.25 20.59
CA ASP A 101 -2.97 13.76 21.51
C ASP A 101 -2.94 13.01 22.85
N GLU A 102 -2.84 11.70 22.74
CA GLU A 102 -2.80 10.73 23.83
C GLU A 102 -1.63 10.91 24.81
N THR A 103 -0.61 11.65 24.39
CA THR A 103 0.56 11.93 25.25
C THR A 103 0.37 13.17 26.12
N GLN A 104 -0.63 13.99 25.83
CA GLN A 104 -0.91 15.22 26.56
C GLN A 104 -1.96 15.02 27.66
N ASP A 105 -2.84 14.04 27.51
CA ASP A 105 -3.75 13.59 28.57
C ASP A 105 -3.13 12.41 29.32
N SER A 106 -2.90 12.57 30.62
CA SER A 106 -2.04 11.67 31.39
C SER A 106 -2.79 10.77 32.38
N THR A 107 -4.12 10.65 32.25
CA THR A 107 -4.95 9.98 33.28
C THR A 107 -6.19 9.20 32.82
N THR A 108 -6.47 9.03 31.53
CA THR A 108 -7.68 8.31 31.09
C THR A 108 -7.37 6.82 30.80
N VAL A 109 -8.36 5.97 31.08
CA VAL A 109 -8.29 4.52 30.86
C VAL A 109 -8.43 4.23 29.36
N GLY A 110 -7.52 3.46 28.76
CA GLY A 110 -7.57 3.10 27.32
C GLY A 110 -6.58 3.86 26.43
N GLN A 111 -6.09 5.00 26.94
CA GLN A 111 -5.16 5.91 26.27
C GLN A 111 -3.88 5.23 25.78
N LEU A 112 -3.21 4.46 26.64
CA LEU A 112 -1.96 3.79 26.27
C LEU A 112 -2.17 2.79 25.11
N GLU A 113 -3.31 2.11 25.06
CA GLU A 113 -3.66 1.24 23.95
C GLU A 113 -3.97 2.04 22.68
N GLY A 114 -4.68 3.16 22.76
CA GLY A 114 -4.87 4.11 21.66
C GLY A 114 -3.53 4.55 21.05
N PHE A 115 -2.63 5.07 21.89
CA PHE A 115 -1.28 5.48 21.52
C PHE A 115 -0.50 4.36 20.81
N ILE A 116 -0.37 3.20 21.46
CA ILE A 116 0.41 2.08 20.93
C ILE A 116 -0.19 1.60 19.62
N GLY A 117 -1.52 1.46 19.55
CA GLY A 117 -2.23 1.03 18.36
C GLY A 117 -1.97 1.96 17.19
N ASN A 118 -2.11 3.28 17.39
CA ASN A 118 -1.89 4.30 16.37
C ASN A 118 -0.43 4.37 15.91
N VAL A 119 0.56 4.22 16.80
CA VAL A 119 1.98 4.10 16.42
C VAL A 119 2.22 2.87 15.55
N ILE A 120 1.65 1.72 15.91
CA ILE A 120 1.78 0.48 15.13
C ILE A 120 1.14 0.65 13.74
N GLN A 121 -0.04 1.28 13.66
CA GLN A 121 -0.69 1.59 12.36
C GLN A 121 0.22 2.44 11.47
N THR A 122 0.80 3.52 12.00
CA THR A 122 1.76 4.36 11.30
C THR A 122 2.93 3.56 10.72
N ILE A 123 3.49 2.64 11.50
CA ILE A 123 4.59 1.77 11.04
C ILE A 123 4.13 0.87 9.89
N GLY A 124 2.94 0.28 9.99
CA GLY A 124 2.36 -0.58 8.95
C GLY A 124 2.20 0.15 7.62
N SER A 125 1.56 1.32 7.62
CA SER A 125 1.34 2.13 6.42
C SER A 125 2.64 2.61 5.78
N VAL A 126 3.65 2.96 6.59
CA VAL A 126 4.99 3.30 6.06
C VAL A 126 5.64 2.09 5.38
N ILE A 127 5.53 0.89 5.95
CA ILE A 127 6.05 -0.34 5.34
C ILE A 127 5.32 -0.64 4.03
N GLN A 128 4.00 -0.44 3.95
CA GLN A 128 3.24 -0.58 2.71
C GLN A 128 3.75 0.37 1.62
N VAL A 129 4.01 1.65 1.94
CA VAL A 129 4.60 2.61 0.97
C VAL A 129 5.94 2.11 0.44
N ILE A 130 6.79 1.53 1.29
CA ILE A 130 8.07 0.96 0.87
C ILE A 130 7.81 -0.24 -0.05
N GLY A 131 6.90 -1.14 0.32
CA GLY A 131 6.53 -2.30 -0.49
C GLY A 131 5.97 -1.93 -1.86
N ILE A 132 5.09 -0.93 -1.93
CA ILE A 132 4.53 -0.38 -3.18
C ILE A 132 5.65 0.14 -4.07
N LYS A 133 6.59 0.92 -3.53
CA LYS A 133 7.72 1.45 -4.30
C LYS A 133 8.67 0.38 -4.80
N VAL A 134 8.94 -0.65 -4.00
CA VAL A 134 9.77 -1.79 -4.39
C VAL A 134 9.09 -2.58 -5.51
N GLN A 135 7.77 -2.81 -5.40
CA GLN A 135 6.98 -3.48 -6.42
C GLN A 135 6.94 -2.69 -7.74
N SER A 136 6.68 -1.38 -7.68
CA SER A 136 6.53 -0.53 -8.86
C SER A 136 7.84 -0.31 -9.61
N ALA A 137 8.97 -0.22 -8.89
CA ALA A 137 10.30 -0.14 -9.49
C ALA A 137 10.66 -1.41 -10.27
N GLY A 138 10.21 -2.59 -9.82
CA GLY A 138 10.39 -3.85 -10.54
C GLY A 138 9.56 -3.94 -11.84
N SER A 139 8.38 -3.31 -11.88
CA SER A 139 7.48 -3.35 -13.04
C SER A 139 7.87 -2.39 -14.19
N GLN A 140 8.60 -1.31 -13.91
CA GLN A 140 9.03 -0.34 -14.93
C GLN A 140 10.17 -0.86 -15.82
N GLN A 141 10.96 -1.81 -15.31
CA GLN A 141 12.10 -2.37 -16.03
C GLN A 141 11.68 -3.37 -17.13
N ASP A 142 10.45 -3.89 -17.07
CA ASP A 142 9.88 -4.78 -18.09
C ASP A 142 9.34 -4.04 -19.34
N GLN A 143 9.08 -2.73 -19.25
CA GLN A 143 8.55 -1.91 -20.37
C GLN A 143 9.66 -1.35 -21.27
N ASP A 144 10.79 -0.91 -20.71
CA ASP A 144 11.93 -0.36 -21.48
C ASP A 144 12.61 -1.42 -22.38
N ASP A 145 12.58 -2.70 -21.98
CA ASP A 145 13.14 -3.81 -22.77
C ASP A 145 12.26 -4.23 -23.96
N ASN A 146 10.98 -3.82 -24.00
CA ASN A 146 10.01 -4.25 -25.01
C ASN A 146 9.75 -3.18 -26.10
N GLU A 147 10.19 -1.94 -25.91
CA GLU A 147 10.11 -0.88 -26.93
C GLU A 147 11.26 -0.96 -27.97
N GLN A 148 12.31 -1.76 -27.74
CA GLN A 148 13.45 -1.87 -28.66
C GLN A 148 13.35 -2.98 -29.73
N THR A 149 12.24 -3.72 -29.84
CA THR A 149 12.10 -4.81 -30.83
C THR A 149 11.12 -4.57 -31.98
N ASN A 150 10.52 -3.38 -32.11
CA ASN A 150 9.50 -3.12 -33.14
C ASN A 150 9.84 -1.97 -34.12
N GLU A 151 11.13 -1.74 -34.40
CA GLU A 151 11.57 -0.92 -35.53
C GLU A 151 12.61 -1.69 -36.36
N ASP A 152 12.20 -2.70 -37.15
CA ASP A 152 12.91 -3.10 -38.40
C ASP A 152 12.25 -4.29 -39.12
N ASP A 153 10.94 -4.23 -39.40
CA ASP A 153 10.29 -5.23 -40.28
C ASP A 153 9.35 -4.58 -41.31
N ASN A 154 9.81 -3.51 -41.98
CA ASN A 154 9.14 -3.04 -43.19
C ASN A 154 10.07 -2.30 -44.17
N GLN A 155 10.68 -3.05 -45.09
CA GLN A 155 11.24 -2.70 -46.42
C GLN A 155 12.33 -3.74 -46.73
N ASP A 156 12.44 -4.43 -47.87
CA ASP A 156 11.81 -4.38 -49.18
C ASP A 156 12.10 -5.72 -49.89
N GLN A 157 11.14 -6.22 -50.68
CA GLN A 157 11.44 -7.19 -51.75
C GLN A 157 12.00 -6.44 -52.95
N ALA A 158 13.28 -6.62 -53.29
CA ALA A 158 13.78 -6.51 -54.67
C ALA A 158 15.18 -7.13 -54.84
N ASP A 159 15.28 -8.06 -55.79
CA ASP A 159 16.50 -8.66 -56.32
C ASP A 159 17.47 -7.64 -56.96
N GLY A 160 18.79 -7.82 -56.79
CA GLY A 160 19.80 -7.08 -57.58
C GLY A 160 21.26 -7.18 -57.12
N GLN A 161 21.97 -8.18 -57.65
CA GLN A 161 23.43 -8.34 -57.86
C GLN A 161 24.45 -7.24 -57.44
N ASN A 162 25.51 -7.71 -56.73
CA ASN A 162 26.96 -7.58 -57.05
C ASN A 162 27.90 -6.88 -56.02
N SER A 163 29.00 -7.59 -55.77
CA SER A 163 30.41 -7.17 -55.55
C SER A 163 30.94 -6.71 -54.17
N GLN A 164 31.89 -7.54 -53.70
CA GLN A 164 33.22 -7.19 -53.13
C GLN A 164 33.34 -6.78 -51.65
N GLN A 165 33.62 -7.79 -50.82
CA GLN A 165 34.87 -7.96 -50.04
C GLN A 165 35.61 -6.67 -49.60
N ASN A 166 35.57 -6.38 -48.30
CA ASN A 166 36.81 -6.16 -47.55
C ASN A 166 36.63 -6.50 -46.06
N GLN A 167 37.41 -7.47 -45.59
CA GLN A 167 37.45 -7.96 -44.21
C GLN A 167 38.46 -7.13 -43.41
N VAL A 168 38.09 -6.61 -42.23
CA VAL A 168 38.99 -6.58 -41.06
C VAL A 168 38.14 -6.55 -39.78
N GLY A 169 38.37 -7.51 -38.88
CA GLY A 169 37.83 -7.47 -37.51
C GLY A 169 37.14 -8.75 -37.04
N SER A 170 37.88 -9.86 -36.96
CA SER A 170 37.53 -10.93 -36.02
C SER A 170 37.47 -10.32 -34.62
N TYR A 171 36.39 -10.52 -33.84
CA TYR A 171 36.33 -11.07 -32.47
C TYR A 171 34.93 -10.85 -31.87
N MET A 172 34.47 -11.84 -31.12
CA MET A 172 33.30 -11.85 -30.22
C MET A 172 31.91 -12.02 -30.84
N LYS A 173 31.57 -13.29 -31.04
CA LYS A 173 30.23 -13.82 -30.79
C LYS A 173 29.90 -13.51 -29.32
N TRP A 174 29.14 -12.44 -29.05
CA TRP A 174 28.64 -12.20 -27.70
C TRP A 174 27.56 -13.21 -27.37
N ASN A 175 27.70 -13.75 -26.17
CA ASN A 175 26.94 -14.83 -25.61
C ASN A 175 25.52 -14.33 -25.31
N GLN A 176 24.50 -14.97 -25.90
CA GLN A 176 23.13 -14.90 -25.43
C GLN A 176 23.06 -15.67 -24.11
N GLN A 177 23.54 -15.06 -23.03
CA GLN A 177 23.59 -15.66 -21.71
C GLN A 177 23.51 -14.59 -20.62
N ASN A 178 22.56 -13.64 -20.73
CA ASN A 178 22.26 -12.69 -19.66
C ASN A 178 20.76 -12.43 -19.42
N GLY A 179 19.85 -12.85 -20.31
CA GLY A 179 18.40 -12.65 -20.13
C GLY A 179 17.74 -13.42 -18.97
N SER A 180 18.47 -14.28 -18.27
CA SER A 180 17.97 -15.01 -17.10
C SER A 180 18.20 -14.30 -15.76
N ASN A 181 19.11 -13.32 -15.71
CA ASN A 181 19.41 -12.63 -14.45
C ASN A 181 18.48 -11.43 -14.22
N ASP A 182 18.03 -10.75 -15.28
CA ASP A 182 17.19 -9.55 -15.16
C ASP A 182 15.73 -9.94 -14.86
N GLN A 183 15.18 -10.94 -15.55
CA GLN A 183 13.85 -11.50 -15.23
C GLN A 183 13.77 -12.05 -13.79
N ASN A 184 14.84 -12.68 -13.31
CA ASN A 184 14.88 -13.24 -11.96
C ASN A 184 15.01 -12.14 -10.88
N GLN A 185 15.62 -11.00 -11.21
CA GLN A 185 15.68 -9.83 -10.32
C GLN A 185 14.35 -9.08 -10.25
N ASN A 186 13.61 -8.97 -11.37
CA ASN A 186 12.29 -8.32 -11.41
C ASN A 186 11.24 -9.16 -10.66
N ASP A 187 11.22 -10.48 -10.88
CA ASP A 187 10.37 -11.43 -10.16
C ASP A 187 10.64 -11.40 -8.64
N GLN A 188 11.91 -11.22 -8.25
CA GLN A 188 12.30 -11.07 -6.85
C GLN A 188 11.79 -9.76 -6.26
N SER A 189 11.98 -8.64 -6.97
CA SER A 189 11.54 -7.31 -6.51
C SER A 189 10.03 -7.22 -6.37
N GLN A 190 9.27 -7.81 -7.30
CA GLN A 190 7.81 -7.88 -7.19
C GLN A 190 7.35 -8.72 -6.00
N LYS A 191 7.95 -9.89 -5.78
CA LYS A 191 7.63 -10.74 -4.61
C LYS A 191 8.01 -10.07 -3.29
N GLU A 192 9.16 -9.41 -3.25
CA GLU A 192 9.60 -8.65 -2.07
C GLU A 192 8.64 -7.50 -1.76
N GLY A 193 8.23 -6.72 -2.78
CA GLY A 193 7.24 -5.66 -2.64
C GLY A 193 5.90 -6.16 -2.13
N GLN A 194 5.36 -7.24 -2.72
CA GLN A 194 4.11 -7.87 -2.27
C GLN A 194 4.21 -8.37 -0.81
N ASN A 195 5.32 -9.00 -0.44
CA ASN A 195 5.54 -9.45 0.94
C ASN A 195 5.60 -8.27 1.92
N LEU A 196 6.24 -7.17 1.55
CA LEU A 196 6.28 -5.95 2.37
C LEU A 196 4.90 -5.33 2.53
N ILE A 197 4.10 -5.26 1.46
CA ILE A 197 2.71 -4.80 1.52
C ILE A 197 1.89 -5.70 2.48
N ALA A 198 2.04 -7.02 2.38
CA ALA A 198 1.38 -7.97 3.26
C ALA A 198 1.76 -7.76 4.73
N VAL A 199 3.06 -7.65 5.02
CA VAL A 199 3.58 -7.42 6.37
C VAL A 199 3.07 -6.10 6.93
N GLY A 200 3.14 -5.02 6.15
CA GLY A 200 2.64 -3.71 6.56
C GLY A 200 1.14 -3.74 6.86
N SER A 201 0.35 -4.42 6.02
CA SER A 201 -1.09 -4.61 6.24
C SER A 201 -1.40 -5.35 7.54
N TRP A 202 -0.66 -6.43 7.87
CA TRP A 202 -0.84 -7.16 9.13
C TRP A 202 -0.42 -6.33 10.35
N ILE A 203 0.65 -5.56 10.24
CA ILE A 203 1.08 -4.62 11.29
C ILE A 203 -0.03 -3.60 11.54
N GLN A 204 -0.57 -2.98 10.50
CA GLN A 204 -1.69 -2.04 10.60
C GLN A 204 -2.93 -2.68 11.22
N ALA A 205 -3.27 -3.91 10.84
CA ALA A 205 -4.39 -4.64 11.44
C ALA A 205 -4.23 -4.86 12.94
N ILE A 206 -3.04 -5.24 13.39
CA ILE A 206 -2.75 -5.39 14.82
C ILE A 206 -2.86 -4.04 15.54
N GLY A 207 -2.29 -2.99 14.97
CA GLY A 207 -2.36 -1.64 15.53
C GLY A 207 -3.81 -1.16 15.70
N ALA A 208 -4.65 -1.36 14.69
CA ALA A 208 -6.05 -0.96 14.74
C ALA A 208 -6.88 -1.75 15.75
N VAL A 209 -6.58 -3.04 15.95
CA VAL A 209 -7.23 -3.83 17.02
C VAL A 209 -6.86 -3.27 18.39
N ILE A 210 -5.59 -2.93 18.61
CA ILE A 210 -5.13 -2.38 19.88
C ILE A 210 -5.75 -0.99 20.11
N ALA A 211 -5.77 -0.12 19.11
CA ALA A 211 -6.40 1.21 19.20
C ALA A 211 -7.89 1.09 19.53
N ALA A 212 -8.62 0.21 18.83
CA ALA A 212 -10.04 -0.03 19.11
C ALA A 212 -10.31 -0.56 20.53
N ILE A 213 -9.38 -1.35 21.11
CA ILE A 213 -9.47 -1.76 22.51
C ILE A 213 -9.28 -0.56 23.45
N GLY A 214 -8.38 0.36 23.10
CA GLY A 214 -8.18 1.61 23.82
C GLY A 214 -9.44 2.46 23.85
N GLN A 215 -9.99 2.76 22.67
CA GLN A 215 -11.23 3.53 22.52
C GLN A 215 -12.40 2.90 23.30
N GLN A 216 -12.61 1.58 23.20
CA GLN A 216 -13.67 0.91 23.97
C GLN A 216 -13.49 1.03 25.48
N LYS A 217 -12.26 1.03 25.97
CA LYS A 217 -11.96 1.18 27.40
C LYS A 217 -12.24 2.60 27.88
N GLU A 218 -11.94 3.59 27.05
CA GLU A 218 -12.19 5.00 27.30
C GLU A 218 -13.69 5.30 27.36
N GLU A 219 -14.44 4.95 26.32
CA GLU A 219 -15.90 5.12 26.27
C GLU A 219 -16.59 4.46 27.49
N MET A 220 -16.17 3.25 27.86
CA MET A 220 -16.72 2.56 29.05
C MET A 220 -16.39 3.29 30.36
N HIS A 221 -15.24 3.95 30.44
CA HIS A 221 -14.83 4.68 31.64
C HIS A 221 -15.63 5.97 31.80
N GLU A 222 -15.84 6.71 30.72
CA GLU A 222 -16.64 7.94 30.69
C GLU A 222 -18.10 7.67 31.09
N LEU A 223 -18.70 6.62 30.52
CA LEU A 223 -20.05 6.17 30.88
C LEU A 223 -20.18 5.82 32.38
N GLN A 224 -19.14 5.26 32.99
CA GLN A 224 -19.13 4.94 34.43
C GLN A 224 -19.08 6.18 35.31
N LEU A 225 -18.43 7.25 34.82
CA LEU A 225 -18.31 8.52 35.54
C LEU A 225 -19.51 9.45 35.27
N GLY A 226 -20.37 9.11 34.30
CA GLY A 226 -21.48 9.96 33.89
C GLY A 226 -21.00 11.27 33.27
N ILE A 227 -19.80 11.25 32.68
CA ILE A 227 -19.26 12.33 31.88
C ILE A 227 -19.74 12.03 30.46
N ASP A 228 -20.63 12.89 29.95
CA ASP A 228 -20.91 12.95 28.52
C ASP A 228 -19.98 14.02 27.93
N GLU A 229 -19.23 13.68 26.88
CA GLU A 229 -18.61 14.68 26.00
C GLU A 229 -19.65 15.32 25.06
#